data_AF-A0A519R701-F1
#
_entry.id   AF-A0A519R701-F1
#
_cell.length_a   1.000
_cell.length_b   1.000
_cell.length_c   1.000
_cell.angle_alpha   90.00
_cell.angle_beta   90.00
_cell.angle_gamma   90.00
#
_symmetry.space_group_name_H-M   'P 1'
#
loop_
_entity.id
_entity.type
_entity.pdbx_description
1 polymer ?
#
loop_
_entity_poly.entity_id
_entity_poly.type
_entity_poly.pdbx_seq_one_letter_code
_entity_poly.pdbx_strand_id
1 'polypeptide(L)'
;MKVYSKLRKEFMIKQILGFGLGIIVIPLCFYNSFYDGGFDYQNSLFQVGCILSIIFIVFAVSLLLPKSLIKEIVVFENGIEISFFSKNQSQFIKYDEISNIYVARIRQQVKSGYITDGYLVSNLQLKSGEEILISHDEFENYNEIMSAINSNRHAT
;
A
#
# COMPACT_ATOMS: atom_id res chain seq x y z
N MET A 1 -16.04 -14.82 17.87
CA MET A 1 -14.68 -15.25 17.49
C MET A 1 -13.92 -14.04 16.96
N LYS A 2 -12.63 -13.87 17.28
CA LYS A 2 -11.81 -12.76 16.76
C LYS A 2 -10.89 -13.25 15.64
N VAL A 3 -10.87 -12.57 14.50
CA VAL A 3 -9.96 -12.88 13.38
C VAL A 3 -8.95 -11.75 13.24
N TYR A 4 -7.67 -12.08 13.29
CA TYR A 4 -6.56 -11.14 13.17
C TYR A 4 -5.95 -11.21 11.77
N SER A 5 -5.63 -10.06 11.19
CA SER A 5 -4.96 -9.99 9.90
C SER A 5 -3.50 -10.47 9.98
N LYS A 6 -3.04 -11.18 8.95
CA LYS A 6 -1.65 -11.59 8.78
C LYS A 6 -1.06 -10.88 7.57
N LEU A 7 -0.19 -9.90 7.82
CA LEU A 7 0.52 -9.18 6.74
C LEU A 7 1.38 -10.15 5.93
N ARG A 8 1.31 -10.06 4.60
CA ARG A 8 2.10 -10.89 3.70
C ARG A 8 3.56 -10.49 3.75
N LYS A 9 4.43 -11.43 4.10
CA LYS A 9 5.88 -11.18 4.23
C LYS A 9 6.49 -10.67 2.92
N GLU A 10 6.05 -11.20 1.78
CA GLU A 10 6.54 -10.79 0.45
C GLU A 10 6.32 -9.31 0.18
N PHE A 11 5.19 -8.76 0.62
CA PHE A 11 4.88 -7.34 0.47
C PHE A 11 5.85 -6.48 1.27
N MET A 12 6.08 -6.82 2.54
CA MET A 12 7.06 -6.14 3.40
C MET A 12 8.49 -6.24 2.84
N ILE A 13 8.88 -7.41 2.35
CA ILE A 13 10.22 -7.63 1.77
C ILE A 13 10.41 -6.76 0.51
N LYS A 14 9.41 -6.69 -0.38
CA LYS A 14 9.46 -5.83 -1.58
C LYS A 14 9.67 -4.36 -1.22
N GLN A 15 8.96 -3.86 -0.21
CA GLN A 15 9.14 -2.49 0.26
C GLN A 15 10.54 -2.25 0.81
N ILE A 16 11.02 -3.12 1.71
CA ILE A 16 12.35 -3.00 2.32
C ILE A 16 13.45 -3.04 1.25
N LEU A 17 13.36 -3.97 0.30
CA LEU A 17 14.33 -4.07 -0.79
C LEU A 17 14.31 -2.83 -1.70
N GLY A 18 13.12 -2.34 -2.06
CA GLY A 18 12.98 -1.13 -2.86
C GLY A 18 13.62 0.10 -2.20
N PHE A 19 13.36 0.29 -0.90
CA PHE A 19 13.98 1.37 -0.13
C PHE A 19 15.49 1.18 0.03
N GLY A 20 15.94 -0.03 0.37
CA GLY A 20 17.36 -0.33 0.54
C GLY A 20 18.17 -0.09 -0.73
N LEU A 21 17.65 -0.54 -1.88
CA LEU A 21 18.30 -0.29 -3.17
C LEU A 21 18.37 1.19 -3.50
N GLY A 22 17.30 1.96 -3.31
CA GLY A 22 17.31 3.40 -3.55
C GLY A 22 18.34 4.13 -2.69
N ILE A 23 18.40 3.82 -1.40
CA ILE A 23 19.33 4.45 -0.44
C ILE A 23 20.79 4.12 -0.76
N ILE A 24 21.09 2.97 -1.36
CA ILE A 24 22.47 2.58 -1.68
C ILE A 24 22.88 3.06 -3.08
N VAL A 25 22.06 2.78 -4.08
CA VAL A 25 22.42 2.98 -5.49
C VAL A 25 22.45 4.46 -5.85
N ILE A 26 21.50 5.26 -5.37
CA ILE A 26 21.43 6.68 -5.72
C ILE A 26 22.68 7.44 -5.22
N PRO A 27 23.09 7.33 -3.94
CA PRO A 27 24.32 7.95 -3.49
C PRO A 27 25.57 7.41 -4.19
N LEU A 28 25.62 6.11 -4.53
CA LEU A 28 26.72 5.55 -5.32
C LEU A 28 26.83 6.20 -6.70
N CYS A 29 25.70 6.46 -7.38
CA CYS A 29 25.70 7.16 -8.66
C CYS A 29 26.27 8.58 -8.53
N PHE A 30 25.86 9.31 -7.50
CA PHE A 30 26.39 10.66 -7.25
C PHE A 30 27.86 10.65 -6.82
N TYR A 31 28.27 9.70 -5.96
CA TYR A 31 29.65 9.56 -5.50
C TYR A 31 30.61 9.28 -6.66
N ASN A 32 30.26 8.34 -7.54
CA ASN A 32 31.07 8.02 -8.72
C ASN A 32 31.00 9.08 -9.84
N SER A 33 30.17 10.10 -9.65
CA SER A 33 30.10 11.26 -10.53
C SER A 33 31.04 12.40 -10.10
N PHE A 34 31.69 12.30 -8.94
CA PHE A 34 32.70 13.27 -8.54
C PHE A 34 33.99 13.04 -9.31
N TYR A 35 34.49 14.11 -9.92
CA TYR A 35 35.80 14.13 -10.55
C TYR A 35 36.52 15.42 -10.14
N ASP A 36 37.76 15.29 -9.69
CA ASP A 36 38.65 16.41 -9.33
C ASP A 36 38.04 17.39 -8.29
N GLY A 37 37.32 16.86 -7.31
CA GLY A 37 36.71 17.65 -6.22
C GLY A 37 35.42 18.38 -6.60
N GLY A 38 34.95 18.27 -7.84
CA GLY A 38 33.70 18.84 -8.33
C GLY A 38 32.69 17.79 -8.81
N PHE A 39 31.43 18.20 -8.97
CA PHE A 39 30.41 17.38 -9.63
C PHE A 39 30.57 17.51 -11.15
N ASP A 40 30.78 16.38 -11.82
CA ASP A 40 30.74 16.32 -13.28
C ASP A 40 29.31 16.09 -13.79
N TYR A 41 28.64 17.17 -14.18
CA TYR A 41 27.28 17.12 -14.72
C TYR A 41 27.17 16.44 -16.09
N GLN A 42 28.30 16.27 -16.81
CA GLN A 42 28.33 15.56 -18.09
C GLN A 42 28.51 14.05 -17.91
N ASN A 43 28.85 13.59 -16.71
CA ASN A 43 28.95 12.17 -16.42
C ASN A 43 27.58 11.49 -16.53
N SER A 44 27.52 10.41 -17.31
CA SER A 44 26.32 9.58 -17.47
C SER A 44 25.76 9.08 -16.13
N LEU A 45 26.61 8.81 -15.14
CA LEU A 45 26.19 8.36 -13.81
C LEU A 45 25.44 9.45 -13.02
N PHE A 46 25.79 10.73 -13.23
CA PHE A 46 25.03 11.85 -12.66
C PHE A 46 23.59 11.84 -13.15
N GLN A 47 23.43 11.72 -14.48
CA GLN A 47 22.12 11.75 -15.13
C GLN A 47 21.25 10.56 -14.69
N VAL A 48 21.85 9.37 -14.59
CA VAL A 48 21.18 8.17 -14.07
C VAL A 48 20.78 8.38 -12.60
N GLY A 49 21.67 8.93 -11.77
CA GLY A 49 21.38 9.26 -10.36
C GLY A 49 20.19 10.20 -10.20
N CYS A 50 20.10 11.25 -11.03
CA CYS A 50 18.95 12.17 -11.07
C CYS A 50 17.64 11.46 -11.44
N ILE A 51 17.64 10.63 -12.50
CA ILE A 51 16.45 9.88 -12.93
C ILE A 51 15.99 8.91 -11.83
N LEU A 52 16.93 8.14 -11.26
CA LEU A 52 16.63 7.22 -10.17
C LEU A 52 16.11 7.95 -8.94
N SER A 53 16.62 9.15 -8.64
CA SER A 53 16.12 9.98 -7.54
C SER A 53 14.67 10.39 -7.75
N ILE A 54 14.30 10.80 -8.96
CA ILE A 54 12.91 11.13 -9.29
C ILE A 54 12.00 9.91 -9.13
N ILE A 55 12.41 8.75 -9.66
CA ILE A 55 11.67 7.49 -9.53
C ILE A 55 11.51 7.11 -8.05
N PHE A 56 12.59 7.23 -7.27
CA PHE A 56 12.58 6.92 -5.85
C PHE A 56 11.68 7.85 -5.05
N ILE A 57 11.67 9.16 -5.35
CA ILE A 57 10.75 10.11 -4.74
C ILE A 57 9.30 9.75 -5.08
N VAL A 58 8.99 9.44 -6.35
CA VAL A 58 7.65 9.01 -6.74
C VAL A 58 7.24 7.73 -6.01
N PHE A 59 8.14 6.75 -5.92
CA PHE A 59 7.92 5.51 -5.17
C PHE A 59 7.67 5.80 -3.68
N ALA A 60 8.51 6.60 -3.03
CA ALA A 60 8.38 6.95 -1.63
C ALA A 60 7.09 7.74 -1.36
N VAL A 61 6.75 8.71 -2.19
CA VAL A 61 5.49 9.48 -2.08
C VAL A 61 4.28 8.58 -2.28
N SER A 62 4.30 7.67 -3.26
CA SER A 62 3.20 6.72 -3.48
C SER A 62 2.94 5.81 -2.27
N LEU A 63 3.98 5.55 -1.48
CA LEU A 63 3.91 4.74 -0.26
C LEU A 63 3.56 5.56 0.99
N LEU A 64 3.96 6.83 1.03
CA LEU A 64 3.72 7.77 2.14
C LEU A 64 2.37 8.48 2.06
N LEU A 65 1.71 8.51 0.90
CA LEU A 65 0.40 9.16 0.76
C LEU A 65 -0.63 8.43 1.66
N PRO A 66 -1.28 9.14 2.61
CA PRO A 66 -1.78 8.60 3.88
C PRO A 66 -3.08 7.79 3.83
N LYS A 67 -3.46 7.16 2.71
CA LYS A 67 -4.77 6.50 2.56
C LYS A 67 -4.80 4.97 2.52
N SER A 68 -3.71 4.23 2.34
CA SER A 68 -3.85 2.81 1.95
C SER A 68 -3.12 1.77 2.78
N LEU A 69 -2.10 2.11 3.58
CA LEU A 69 -1.35 1.08 4.29
C LEU A 69 -2.02 0.72 5.62
N ILE A 70 -2.94 -0.23 5.52
CA ILE A 70 -3.52 -0.90 6.67
C ILE A 70 -2.42 -1.76 7.31
N LYS A 71 -2.12 -1.47 8.57
CA LYS A 71 -1.17 -2.22 9.39
C LYS A 71 -1.79 -3.50 9.92
N GLU A 72 -3.01 -3.38 10.42
CA GLU A 72 -3.70 -4.50 11.07
C GLU A 72 -5.21 -4.32 10.94
N ILE A 73 -5.90 -5.43 10.68
CA ILE A 73 -7.35 -5.56 10.72
C ILE A 73 -7.68 -6.61 11.76
N VAL A 74 -8.53 -6.24 12.73
CA VAL A 74 -9.08 -7.17 13.70
C VAL A 74 -10.59 -7.20 13.53
N VAL A 75 -11.12 -8.36 13.15
CA VAL A 75 -12.56 -8.56 12.97
C VAL A 75 -13.14 -9.08 14.28
N PHE A 76 -14.08 -8.32 14.84
CA PHE A 76 -14.86 -8.65 16.02
C PHE A 76 -16.30 -9.02 15.64
N GLU A 77 -17.07 -9.54 16.59
CA GLU A 77 -18.49 -9.87 16.39
C GLU A 77 -19.36 -8.62 16.22
N ASN A 78 -18.96 -7.48 16.80
CA ASN A 78 -19.70 -6.23 16.80
C ASN A 78 -19.15 -5.17 15.84
N GLY A 79 -18.03 -5.43 15.17
CA GLY A 79 -17.41 -4.50 14.25
C GLY A 79 -16.01 -4.92 13.81
N ILE A 80 -15.28 -3.98 13.21
CA ILE A 80 -13.95 -4.15 12.64
C ILE A 80 -13.06 -3.05 13.20
N GLU A 81 -11.89 -3.42 13.70
CA GLU A 81 -10.85 -2.46 14.08
C GLU A 81 -9.76 -2.45 13.00
N ILE A 82 -9.42 -1.26 12.52
CA ILE A 82 -8.42 -1.05 11.49
C ILE A 82 -7.35 -0.10 12.01
N SER A 83 -6.13 -0.59 12.05
CA SER A 83 -4.94 0.20 12.38
C SER A 83 -4.20 0.54 11.11
N PHE A 84 -3.81 1.81 10.96
CA PHE A 84 -3.06 2.29 9.80
C PHE A 84 -1.59 2.53 10.15
N PHE A 85 -0.67 2.37 9.21
CA PHE A 85 0.74 2.74 9.46
C PHE A 85 0.95 4.24 9.63
N SER A 86 0.09 5.06 9.00
CA SER A 86 0.18 6.54 9.05
C SER A 86 -0.45 7.15 10.31
N LYS A 87 -1.38 6.44 10.96
CA LYS A 87 -2.08 6.91 12.15
C LYS A 87 -1.68 6.06 13.35
N ASN A 88 -1.24 6.70 14.43
CA ASN A 88 -1.01 6.03 15.72
C ASN A 88 -2.31 5.62 16.44
N GLN A 89 -3.46 5.73 15.77
CA GLN A 89 -4.78 5.43 16.30
C GLN A 89 -5.44 4.38 15.42
N SER A 90 -6.12 3.43 16.06
CA SER A 90 -7.01 2.50 15.40
C SER A 90 -8.40 3.13 15.20
N GLN A 91 -9.04 2.79 14.08
CA GLN A 91 -10.42 3.15 13.77
C GLN A 91 -11.29 1.91 14.00
N PHE A 92 -12.26 2.01 14.91
CA PHE A 92 -13.27 0.99 15.09
C PHE A 92 -14.51 1.34 14.27
N ILE A 93 -14.98 0.40 13.46
CA ILE A 93 -16.10 0.54 12.52
C ILE A 93 -17.13 -0.51 12.87
N LYS A 94 -18.35 -0.08 13.15
CA LYS A 94 -19.45 -1.02 13.41
C LYS A 94 -20.04 -1.54 12.10
N TYR A 95 -20.61 -2.74 12.09
CA TYR A 95 -21.19 -3.32 10.87
C TYR A 95 -22.37 -2.51 10.31
N ASP A 96 -23.13 -1.83 11.16
CA ASP A 96 -24.23 -0.95 10.77
C ASP A 96 -23.74 0.34 10.09
N GLU A 97 -22.48 0.72 10.24
CA GLU A 97 -21.85 1.85 9.55
C GLU A 97 -21.40 1.48 8.13
N ILE A 98 -21.32 0.18 7.80
CA ILE A 98 -20.92 -0.31 6.48
C ILE A 98 -22.14 -0.33 5.56
N SER A 99 -22.17 0.60 4.60
CA SER A 99 -23.24 0.69 3.61
C SER A 99 -23.12 -0.42 2.57
N ASN A 100 -21.92 -0.66 2.06
CA ASN A 100 -21.68 -1.64 1.01
C ASN A 100 -20.28 -2.26 1.09
N ILE A 101 -20.15 -3.49 0.59
CA ILE A 101 -18.88 -4.17 0.38
C ILE A 101 -18.88 -4.66 -1.05
N TYR A 102 -17.93 -4.19 -1.86
CA TYR A 102 -17.80 -4.64 -3.23
C TYR A 102 -16.35 -4.90 -3.58
N VAL A 103 -16.13 -5.88 -4.47
CA VAL A 103 -14.80 -6.20 -4.97
C VAL A 103 -14.57 -5.36 -6.23
N ALA A 104 -13.62 -4.44 -6.14
CA ALA A 104 -13.14 -3.67 -7.28
C ALA A 104 -11.87 -4.31 -7.84
N ARG A 105 -11.71 -4.26 -9.17
CA ARG A 105 -10.44 -4.57 -9.80
C ARG A 105 -9.74 -3.26 -10.14
N ILE A 106 -8.69 -2.92 -9.39
CA ILE A 106 -7.92 -1.72 -9.67
C ILE A 106 -6.97 -2.05 -10.83
N ARG A 107 -7.23 -1.45 -11.99
CA ARG A 107 -6.41 -1.58 -13.21
C ARG A 107 -5.69 -0.25 -13.46
N GLN A 108 -4.41 -0.32 -13.83
CA GLN A 108 -3.74 0.86 -14.38
C GLN A 108 -4.19 1.05 -15.83
N GLN A 109 -4.83 2.18 -16.10
CA GLN A 109 -5.32 2.54 -17.44
C GLN A 109 -4.48 3.68 -18.01
N VAL A 110 -4.01 3.51 -19.24
CA VAL A 110 -3.46 4.60 -20.07
C VAL A 110 -4.37 4.86 -21.26
N LYS A 111 -4.12 5.96 -21.98
CA LYS A 111 -4.89 6.36 -23.17
C LYS A 111 -5.03 5.25 -24.24
N SER A 112 -4.15 4.26 -24.27
CA SER A 112 -4.14 3.17 -25.25
C SER A 112 -4.68 1.83 -24.73
N GLY A 113 -5.11 1.74 -23.47
CA GLY A 113 -5.63 0.49 -22.89
C GLY A 113 -5.20 0.25 -21.44
N TYR A 114 -5.54 -0.91 -20.90
CA TYR A 114 -5.11 -1.34 -19.57
C TYR A 114 -3.69 -1.91 -19.63
N ILE A 115 -2.80 -1.43 -18.76
CA ILE A 115 -1.41 -1.92 -18.68
C ILE A 115 -1.37 -3.27 -17.94
N THR A 116 -2.29 -3.48 -17.01
CA THR A 116 -2.32 -4.65 -16.13
C THR A 116 -3.72 -5.24 -16.04
N ASP A 117 -3.80 -6.56 -15.81
CA ASP A 117 -5.06 -7.26 -15.56
C ASP A 117 -5.80 -6.76 -14.31
N GLY A 118 -5.07 -6.04 -13.45
CA GLY A 118 -5.52 -5.40 -12.22
C GLY A 118 -5.56 -6.35 -11.02
N TYR A 119 -5.42 -5.78 -9.83
CA TYR A 119 -5.50 -6.51 -8.56
C TYR A 119 -6.91 -6.37 -7.95
N LEU A 120 -7.35 -7.44 -7.28
CA LEU A 120 -8.65 -7.45 -6.60
C LEU A 120 -8.51 -6.78 -5.24
N VAL A 121 -9.36 -5.80 -4.99
CA VAL A 121 -9.41 -5.04 -3.76
C VAL A 121 -10.86 -5.03 -3.27
N SER A 122 -11.09 -5.40 -2.02
CA SER A 122 -12.39 -5.19 -1.39
C SER A 122 -12.49 -3.75 -0.92
N ASN A 123 -13.51 -3.04 -1.38
CA ASN A 123 -13.84 -1.71 -0.91
C ASN A 123 -14.98 -1.79 0.10
N LEU A 124 -14.70 -1.37 1.34
CA LEU A 124 -15.67 -1.15 2.40
C LEU A 124 -16.13 0.29 2.31
N GLN A 125 -17.37 0.48 1.84
CA GLN A 125 -17.99 1.80 1.79
C GLN A 125 -18.72 2.04 3.11
N LEU A 126 -18.35 3.12 3.81
CA LEU A 126 -19.02 3.54 5.03
C LEU A 126 -20.19 4.48 4.70
N LYS A 127 -21.19 4.54 5.58
CA LYS A 127 -22.31 5.48 5.48
C LYS A 127 -21.86 6.95 5.50
N SER A 128 -20.70 7.24 6.10
CA SER A 128 -20.04 8.55 6.07
C SER A 128 -19.53 8.95 4.68
N GLY A 129 -19.49 8.03 3.72
CA GLY A 129 -18.86 8.21 2.42
C GLY A 129 -17.35 7.93 2.41
N GLU A 130 -16.76 7.58 3.56
CA GLU A 130 -15.39 7.08 3.61
C GLU A 130 -15.30 5.68 2.98
N GLU A 131 -14.19 5.44 2.26
CA GLU A 131 -13.92 4.17 1.59
C GLU A 131 -12.63 3.57 2.13
N ILE A 132 -12.70 2.30 2.52
CA ILE A 132 -11.56 1.55 3.04
C ILE A 132 -11.25 0.40 2.11
N LEU A 133 -10.05 0.42 1.57
CA LEU A 133 -9.56 -0.56 0.61
C LEU A 133 -8.76 -1.63 1.33
N ILE A 134 -9.21 -2.88 1.25
CA ILE A 134 -8.48 -4.05 1.72
C ILE A 134 -8.00 -4.83 0.50
N SER A 135 -6.69 -4.91 0.31
CA SER A 135 -6.08 -5.63 -0.81
C SER A 135 -5.77 -7.09 -0.46
N HIS A 136 -5.95 -8.00 -1.42
CA HIS A 136 -5.51 -9.39 -1.28
C HIS A 136 -3.98 -9.53 -1.16
N ASP A 137 -3.23 -8.60 -1.76
CA ASP A 137 -1.77 -8.66 -1.80
C ASP A 137 -1.12 -8.26 -0.46
N GLU A 138 -1.86 -7.55 0.39
CA GLU A 138 -1.40 -7.07 1.69
C GLU A 138 -1.52 -8.13 2.79
N PHE A 139 -2.53 -9.01 2.69
CA PHE A 139 -2.88 -9.96 3.76
C PHE A 139 -2.92 -11.41 3.28
N GLU A 140 -2.21 -12.31 3.96
CA GLU A 140 -2.21 -13.75 3.67
C GLU A 140 -3.58 -14.38 3.92
N ASN A 141 -4.27 -13.98 4.99
CA ASN A 141 -5.58 -14.48 5.36
C ASN A 141 -6.73 -13.57 4.91
N TYR A 142 -6.54 -12.85 3.80
CA TYR A 142 -7.56 -11.97 3.21
C TYR A 142 -8.94 -12.64 3.09
N ASN A 143 -9.02 -13.88 2.59
CA ASN A 143 -10.28 -14.59 2.44
C ASN A 143 -10.97 -14.86 3.79
N GLU A 144 -10.21 -15.12 4.83
CA GLU A 144 -10.71 -15.34 6.19
C GLU A 144 -11.29 -14.04 6.78
N ILE A 145 -10.55 -12.93 6.62
CA ILE A 145 -11.00 -11.59 7.03
C ILE A 145 -12.33 -11.24 6.36
N MET A 146 -12.38 -11.34 5.03
CA MET A 146 -13.58 -10.97 4.27
C MET A 146 -14.77 -11.91 4.56
N SER A 147 -14.52 -13.20 4.74
CA SER A 147 -15.57 -14.15 5.15
C SER A 147 -16.13 -13.79 6.51
N ALA A 148 -15.27 -13.49 7.49
CA ALA A 148 -15.69 -13.13 8.85
C ALA A 148 -16.50 -11.83 8.87
N ILE A 149 -16.08 -10.82 8.10
CA ILE A 149 -16.81 -9.54 7.96
C ILE A 149 -18.22 -9.78 7.39
N ASN A 150 -18.32 -10.56 6.30
CA ASN A 150 -19.61 -10.83 5.67
C ASN A 150 -20.53 -11.66 6.58
N SER A 151 -20.01 -12.70 7.24
CA SER A 151 -20.81 -13.53 8.16
C SER A 151 -21.35 -12.74 9.35
N ASN A 152 -20.53 -11.91 9.98
CA ASN A 152 -20.97 -11.11 11.13
C ASN A 152 -21.95 -10.00 10.72
N ARG A 153 -21.74 -9.36 9.56
CA ARG A 153 -22.66 -8.35 9.02
C ARG A 153 -24.06 -8.89 8.76
N HIS A 154 -24.18 -10.13 8.27
CA HIS A 154 -25.48 -10.77 8.01
C HIS A 154 -26.16 -11.33 9.27
N ALA A 155 -25.42 -11.48 10.37
CA ALA A 155 -25.95 -11.97 11.64
C ALA A 155 -26.60 -10.86 12.49
N THR A 156 -26.23 -9.60 12.24
CA THR A 156 -26.85 -8.38 12.80
C THR A 156 -27.97 -7.84 11.94
#